data_AF-A0AA44U9Z9-F1
#
_entry.id   AF-A0AA44U9Z9-F1
#
_cell.length_a   1.000
_cell.length_b   1.000
_cell.length_c   1.000
_cell.angle_alpha   90.00
_cell.angle_beta   90.00
_cell.angle_gamma   90.00
#
_symmetry.space_group_name_H-M   'P 1'
#
loop_
_entity.id
_entity.type
_entity.pdbx_description
1 polymer ?
#
loop_
_entity_poly.entity_id
_entity_poly.type
_entity_poly.pdbx_seq_one_letter_code
_entity_poly.pdbx_strand_id
1 'polypeptide(L)'
;MTIYFKNGFYDDTLGSVPEGAVAVGGEEYAALFAGQAQGGQIAADSDGRPVLTPPRPSEYHEWDGKKWKISKAAARFANSRFAKQKTALAFSLAEKADELKTASWRAIPKWKSTAFTGRKKKPSRGRRTTTPRPRCWRKSPPQGA
;
A
#
# COMPACT_ATOMS: atom_id res chain seq x y z
N MET A 1 -12.95 1.74 -49.83
CA MET A 1 -12.30 1.98 -48.53
C MET A 1 -13.21 1.41 -47.50
N THR A 2 -12.82 0.25 -46.96
CA THR A 2 -13.59 -0.46 -45.94
C THR A 2 -12.77 -0.41 -44.67
N ILE A 3 -13.39 0.09 -43.59
CA ILE A 3 -12.74 0.15 -42.30
C ILE A 3 -13.04 -1.16 -41.57
N TYR A 4 -12.03 -1.73 -40.93
CA TYR A 4 -12.13 -2.93 -40.11
C TYR A 4 -11.73 -2.62 -38.68
N PHE A 5 -12.30 -3.34 -37.72
CA PHE A 5 -11.98 -3.16 -36.31
C PHE A 5 -11.50 -4.47 -35.66
N LYS A 6 -10.36 -4.39 -34.96
CA LYS A 6 -9.83 -5.44 -34.08
C LYS A 6 -8.87 -4.83 -33.06
N ASN A 7 -9.37 -4.47 -31.87
CA ASN A 7 -8.58 -3.74 -30.85
C ASN A 7 -7.95 -2.44 -31.38
N GLY A 8 -8.53 -1.86 -32.43
CA GLY A 8 -7.98 -0.78 -33.24
C GLY A 8 -8.63 -0.77 -34.63
N PHE A 9 -8.57 0.36 -35.33
CA PHE A 9 -9.10 0.49 -36.68
C PHE A 9 -8.03 0.21 -37.74
N TYR A 10 -8.43 -0.47 -38.80
CA TYR A 10 -7.61 -0.85 -39.94
C TYR A 10 -8.33 -0.47 -41.23
N ASP A 11 -7.56 -0.11 -42.25
CA ASP A 11 -8.06 0.25 -43.57
C ASP A 11 -7.48 -0.72 -44.59
N ASP A 12 -8.34 -1.31 -45.44
CA ASP A 12 -7.94 -2.25 -46.50
C ASP A 12 -7.07 -1.62 -47.59
N THR A 13 -7.09 -0.30 -47.73
CA THR A 13 -6.30 0.44 -48.72
C THR A 13 -4.91 0.81 -48.23
N LEU A 14 -4.71 0.89 -46.90
CA LEU A 14 -3.46 1.36 -46.29
C LEU A 14 -2.57 0.22 -45.77
N GLY A 15 -3.09 -1.01 -45.64
CA GLY A 15 -2.29 -2.12 -45.14
C GLY A 15 -3.03 -3.44 -45.03
N SER A 16 -2.38 -4.40 -44.37
CA SER A 16 -2.95 -5.73 -44.13
C SER A 16 -3.91 -5.69 -42.95
N VAL A 17 -5.14 -6.13 -43.19
CA VAL A 17 -6.18 -6.27 -42.16
C VAL A 17 -5.96 -7.60 -41.42
N PRO A 18 -5.88 -7.59 -40.08
CA PRO A 18 -5.70 -8.82 -39.32
C PRO A 18 -6.91 -9.75 -39.43
N GLU A 19 -6.66 -11.05 -39.46
CA GLU A 19 -7.71 -12.07 -39.55
C GLU A 19 -8.68 -11.99 -38.36
N GLY A 20 -9.99 -12.08 -38.63
CA GLY A 20 -11.03 -11.92 -37.62
C GLY A 20 -11.35 -10.47 -37.24
N ALA A 21 -10.86 -9.48 -38.00
CA ALA A 21 -11.35 -8.11 -37.88
C ALA A 21 -12.75 -7.97 -38.48
N VAL A 22 -13.60 -7.18 -37.85
CA VAL A 22 -14.99 -6.99 -38.27
C VAL A 22 -15.08 -5.74 -39.14
N ALA A 23 -15.76 -5.84 -40.29
CA ALA A 23 -16.00 -4.69 -41.15
C ALA A 23 -16.96 -3.71 -40.47
N VAL A 24 -16.62 -2.42 -40.52
CA VAL A 24 -17.35 -1.31 -39.90
C VAL A 24 -17.81 -0.36 -41.00
N GLY A 25 -19.09 0.03 -40.97
CA GLY A 25 -19.63 1.00 -41.92
C GLY A 25 -19.05 2.40 -41.69
N GLY A 26 -19.00 3.23 -42.74
CA GLY A 26 -18.48 4.61 -42.64
C GLY A 26 -19.28 5.49 -41.66
N GLU A 27 -20.60 5.35 -41.61
CA GLU A 27 -21.46 6.07 -40.67
C GLU A 27 -21.22 5.63 -39.21
N GLU A 28 -21.06 4.32 -38.98
CA GLU A 28 -20.76 3.76 -37.66
C GLU A 28 -19.39 4.21 -37.16
N TYR A 29 -18.38 4.19 -38.04
CA TYR A 29 -17.05 4.72 -37.74
C TYR A 29 -17.10 6.19 -37.33
N ALA A 30 -17.83 7.04 -38.08
CA ALA A 30 -17.97 8.45 -37.76
C ALA A 30 -18.68 8.68 -36.42
N ALA A 31 -19.73 7.93 -36.12
CA ALA A 31 -20.45 8.00 -34.86
C ALA A 31 -19.57 7.60 -33.65
N LEU A 32 -18.78 6.53 -33.80
CA LEU A 32 -17.83 6.08 -32.79
C LEU A 32 -16.75 7.14 -32.52
N PHE A 33 -16.22 7.76 -33.57
CA PHE A 33 -15.21 8.81 -33.45
C PHE A 33 -15.77 10.07 -32.77
N ALA A 34 -17.01 10.44 -33.09
CA ALA A 34 -17.71 11.54 -32.42
C ALA A 34 -17.95 11.24 -30.92
N GLY A 35 -18.35 10.01 -30.59
CA GLY A 35 -18.50 9.59 -29.19
C GLY A 35 -17.17 9.56 -28.44
N GLN A 36 -16.07 9.21 -29.12
CA GLN A 36 -14.73 9.27 -28.54
C GLN A 36 -14.30 10.71 -28.26
N ALA A 37 -14.60 11.65 -29.16
CA ALA A 37 -14.36 13.08 -28.94
C ALA A 37 -15.13 13.66 -27.75
N GLN A 38 -16.27 13.06 -27.38
CA GLN A 38 -17.06 13.41 -26.20
C GLN A 38 -16.56 12.76 -24.90
N GLY A 39 -15.45 12.00 -24.96
CA GLY A 39 -14.84 11.34 -23.79
C GLY A 39 -15.21 9.87 -23.61
N GLY A 40 -15.92 9.28 -24.57
CA GLY A 40 -16.11 7.82 -24.65
C GLY A 40 -14.83 7.09 -25.05
N GLN A 41 -14.77 5.80 -24.75
CA GLN A 41 -13.69 4.93 -25.22
C GLN A 41 -14.25 3.84 -26.13
N ILE A 42 -13.60 3.58 -27.26
CA ILE A 42 -14.00 2.51 -28.18
C ILE A 42 -13.35 1.20 -27.73
N ALA A 43 -14.15 0.16 -27.52
CA ALA A 43 -13.69 -1.18 -27.18
C ALA A 43 -14.45 -2.24 -28.00
N ALA A 44 -13.90 -3.46 -28.07
CA ALA A 44 -14.59 -4.57 -28.72
C ALA A 44 -15.68 -5.16 -27.80
N ASP A 45 -16.85 -5.47 -28.36
CA ASP A 45 -17.84 -6.32 -27.69
C ASP A 45 -17.48 -7.82 -27.80
N SER A 46 -18.38 -8.70 -27.35
CA SER A 46 -18.23 -10.16 -27.45
C SER A 46 -18.11 -10.68 -28.88
N ASP A 47 -18.65 -9.94 -29.84
CA ASP A 47 -18.72 -10.29 -31.26
C ASP A 47 -17.59 -9.61 -32.06
N GLY A 48 -16.69 -8.89 -31.38
CA GLY A 48 -15.58 -8.17 -31.99
C GLY A 48 -15.98 -6.85 -32.64
N ARG A 49 -17.21 -6.38 -32.45
CA ARG A 49 -17.68 -5.09 -32.99
C ARG A 49 -17.25 -3.93 -32.10
N PRO A 50 -16.94 -2.77 -32.69
CA PRO A 50 -16.60 -1.59 -31.92
C PRO A 50 -17.83 -1.02 -31.23
N VAL A 51 -17.76 -0.87 -29.90
CA VAL A 51 -18.81 -0.26 -29.09
C VAL A 51 -18.26 0.93 -28.30
N LEU A 52 -19.10 1.95 -28.12
CA LEU A 52 -18.76 3.09 -27.28
C LEU A 52 -18.96 2.71 -25.80
N THR A 53 -17.89 2.83 -25.03
CA THR A 53 -17.86 2.50 -23.60
C THR A 53 -17.60 3.76 -22.77
N PRO A 54 -18.06 3.80 -21.51
CA PRO A 54 -17.66 4.85 -20.59
C PRO A 54 -16.13 4.85 -20.41
N PRO A 55 -15.51 5.99 -20.06
CA PRO A 55 -14.06 6.10 -19.93
C PRO A 55 -13.50 5.06 -18.98
N ARG A 56 -12.37 4.46 -19.36
CA ARG A 56 -11.68 3.45 -18.55
C ARG A 56 -11.30 4.03 -17.18
N PRO A 57 -11.77 3.46 -16.05
CA PRO A 57 -11.50 4.02 -14.72
C PRO A 57 -10.03 4.00 -14.31
N SER A 58 -9.26 3.00 -14.75
CA SER A 58 -7.82 2.93 -14.55
C SER A 58 -7.13 1.99 -15.52
N GLU A 59 -5.81 2.10 -15.64
CA GLU A 59 -4.95 1.25 -16.48
C GLU A 59 -5.00 -0.26 -16.15
N TYR A 60 -5.59 -0.63 -15.02
CA TYR A 60 -5.76 -2.01 -14.59
C TYR A 60 -7.13 -2.61 -14.94
N HIS A 61 -8.04 -1.80 -15.48
CA HIS A 61 -9.36 -2.27 -15.91
C HIS A 61 -9.30 -2.81 -17.34
N GLU A 62 -9.69 -4.05 -17.53
CA GLU A 62 -9.87 -4.70 -18.83
C GLU A 62 -11.37 -4.67 -19.18
N TRP A 63 -11.70 -4.50 -20.45
CA TRP A 63 -13.09 -4.51 -20.90
C TRP A 63 -13.55 -5.95 -21.14
N ASP A 64 -14.60 -6.38 -20.43
CA ASP A 64 -15.14 -7.74 -20.52
C ASP A 64 -16.38 -7.81 -21.45
N GLY A 65 -16.43 -6.96 -22.48
CA GLY A 65 -17.56 -6.84 -23.41
C GLY A 65 -18.78 -6.06 -22.87
N LYS A 66 -18.95 -5.99 -21.54
CA LYS A 66 -20.10 -5.31 -20.91
C LYS A 66 -19.74 -4.33 -19.80
N LYS A 67 -18.66 -4.60 -19.07
CA LYS A 67 -18.21 -3.78 -17.94
C LYS A 67 -16.69 -3.83 -17.83
N TRP A 68 -16.13 -2.74 -17.31
CA TRP A 68 -14.73 -2.68 -16.88
C TRP A 68 -14.52 -3.61 -15.69
N LYS A 69 -13.61 -4.60 -15.82
CA LYS A 69 -13.22 -5.53 -14.77
C LYS A 69 -11.73 -5.47 -14.53
N ILE A 70 -11.29 -5.66 -13.28
CA ILE A 70 -9.87 -5.78 -12.95
C ILE A 70 -9.53 -7.26 -12.89
N SER A 71 -8.50 -7.69 -13.64
CA SER A 71 -8.02 -9.07 -13.58
C SER A 71 -7.37 -9.35 -12.21
N LYS A 72 -7.43 -10.60 -11.74
CA LYS A 72 -6.89 -10.99 -10.43
C LYS A 72 -5.38 -10.69 -10.31
N ALA A 73 -4.65 -10.77 -11.41
CA ALA A 73 -3.23 -10.42 -11.48
C ALA A 73 -3.04 -8.90 -11.31
N ALA A 74 -3.74 -8.09 -12.10
CA ALA A 74 -3.66 -6.63 -12.01
C ALA A 74 -4.06 -6.11 -10.61
N ALA A 75 -5.09 -6.69 -9.99
CA ALA A 75 -5.49 -6.38 -8.62
C ALA A 75 -4.38 -6.69 -7.60
N ARG A 76 -3.64 -7.80 -7.77
CA ARG A 76 -2.52 -8.15 -6.88
C ARG A 76 -1.37 -7.15 -6.99
N PHE A 77 -1.02 -6.71 -8.20
CA PHE A 77 0.02 -5.70 -8.41
C PHE A 77 -0.37 -4.36 -7.80
N ALA A 78 -1.61 -3.90 -8.03
CA ALA A 78 -2.14 -2.69 -7.41
C ALA A 78 -2.08 -2.79 -5.88
N ASN A 79 -2.61 -3.89 -5.31
CA ASN A 79 -2.62 -4.09 -3.85
C ASN A 79 -1.21 -4.13 -3.24
N SER A 80 -0.23 -4.75 -3.90
CA SER A 80 1.16 -4.77 -3.43
C SER A 80 1.78 -3.37 -3.42
N ARG A 81 1.54 -2.57 -4.47
CA ARG A 81 1.98 -1.18 -4.53
C ARG A 81 1.33 -0.35 -3.43
N PHE A 82 0.02 -0.47 -3.26
CA PHE A 82 -0.71 0.22 -2.21
C PHE A 82 -0.25 -0.20 -0.81
N ALA A 83 0.06 -1.48 -0.58
CA ALA A 83 0.59 -1.95 0.69
C ALA A 83 1.93 -1.29 1.02
N LYS A 84 2.87 -1.25 0.06
CA LYS A 84 4.17 -0.58 0.22
C LYS A 84 4.02 0.92 0.52
N GLN A 85 3.13 1.60 -0.20
CA GLN A 85 2.87 3.03 0.03
C GLN A 85 2.27 3.26 1.42
N LYS A 86 1.31 2.43 1.85
CA LYS A 86 0.71 2.52 3.18
C LYS A 86 1.74 2.33 4.29
N THR A 87 2.62 1.35 4.17
CA THR A 87 3.67 1.14 5.18
C THR A 87 4.66 2.30 5.21
N ALA A 88 5.10 2.80 4.05
CA ALA A 88 5.99 3.96 3.99
C ALA A 88 5.38 5.22 4.61
N LEU A 89 4.10 5.48 4.33
CA LEU A 89 3.34 6.57 4.95
C LEU A 89 3.18 6.39 6.46
N ALA A 90 2.94 5.16 6.93
CA ALA A 90 2.84 4.89 8.36
C ALA A 90 4.17 5.16 9.08
N PHE A 91 5.30 4.78 8.48
CA PHE A 91 6.62 5.09 9.03
C PHE A 91 6.89 6.60 9.08
N SER A 92 6.59 7.34 8.01
CA SER A 92 6.78 8.80 8.02
C SER A 92 5.86 9.50 9.02
N LEU A 93 4.63 9.02 9.20
CA LEU A 93 3.73 9.53 10.24
C LEU A 93 4.28 9.26 11.65
N ALA A 94 4.84 8.07 11.89
CA ALA A 94 5.42 7.71 13.17
C ALA A 94 6.64 8.59 13.50
N GLU A 95 7.54 8.78 12.52
CA GLU A 95 8.70 9.66 12.64
C GLU A 95 8.28 11.10 12.99
N LYS A 96 7.29 11.65 12.26
CA LYS A 96 6.76 12.98 12.53
C LYS A 96 6.09 13.08 13.91
N ALA A 97 5.40 12.04 14.35
CA ALA A 97 4.82 12.00 15.69
C ALA A 97 5.90 12.02 16.78
N ASP A 98 7.04 11.35 16.58
CA ASP A 98 8.14 11.32 17.54
C ASP A 98 8.94 12.63 17.55
N GLU A 99 9.13 13.26 16.39
CA GLU A 99 9.67 14.63 16.29
C GLU A 99 8.84 15.61 17.13
N LEU A 100 7.51 15.59 16.97
CA LEU A 100 6.60 16.48 17.69
C LEU A 100 6.60 16.22 19.20
N LYS A 101 6.62 14.95 19.64
CA LYS A 101 6.77 14.61 21.07
C LYS A 101 8.09 15.15 21.62
N THR A 102 9.18 14.92 20.90
CA THR A 102 10.50 15.39 21.33
C THR A 102 10.56 16.92 21.42
N ALA A 103 9.99 17.62 20.45
CA ALA A 103 9.91 19.08 20.44
C ALA A 103 9.06 19.60 21.61
N SER A 104 7.92 18.97 21.88
CA SER A 104 7.06 19.32 23.02
C SER A 104 7.79 19.14 24.35
N TRP A 105 8.61 18.10 24.50
CA TRP A 105 9.31 17.84 25.77
C TRP A 105 10.44 18.86 25.98
N ARG A 106 11.08 19.33 24.90
CA ARG A 106 12.10 20.40 24.94
C ARG A 106 11.51 21.77 25.28
N ALA A 107 10.24 22.00 24.97
CA ALA A 107 9.54 23.25 25.27
C ALA A 107 9.11 23.38 26.74
N ILE A 108 9.22 22.33 27.56
CA ILE A 108 8.89 22.38 28.99
C ILE A 108 9.97 23.18 29.74
N PRO A 109 9.63 24.29 30.43
CA PRO A 109 10.59 25.05 31.22
C PRO A 109 11.20 24.19 32.34
N LYS A 110 12.53 24.25 32.47
CA LYS A 110 13.33 23.42 33.41
C LYS A 110 12.84 23.47 34.86
N TRP A 111 12.26 24.61 35.29
CA TRP A 111 11.72 24.83 36.63
C TRP A 111 10.40 24.08 36.93
N LYS A 112 9.66 23.64 35.90
CA LYS A 112 8.47 22.77 36.07
C LYS A 112 8.84 21.28 36.11
N SER A 113 9.98 20.89 35.53
CA SER A 113 10.45 19.49 35.50
C SER A 113 10.95 18.99 36.88
N THR A 114 11.57 19.87 37.67
CA THR A 114 12.09 19.56 39.02
C THR A 114 11.03 19.55 40.12
N ALA A 115 9.83 20.09 39.87
CA ALA A 115 8.75 20.07 40.85
C ALA A 115 8.15 18.66 41.07
N PHE A 116 8.29 17.76 40.09
CA PHE A 116 7.74 16.40 40.17
C PHE A 116 8.67 15.40 40.89
N THR A 117 9.99 15.63 40.89
CA THR A 117 10.96 14.75 41.56
C THR A 117 11.15 15.07 43.06
N GLY A 118 10.45 16.08 43.58
CA GLY A 118 10.52 16.52 44.97
C GLY A 118 9.54 15.85 45.95
N ARG A 119 8.80 14.80 45.57
CA ARG A 119 7.84 14.12 46.47
C ARG A 119 8.51 13.01 47.30
N LYS A 120 9.20 13.43 48.37
CA LYS A 120 9.67 12.66 49.56
C LYS A 120 10.00 11.17 49.36
N LYS A 121 11.27 10.84 49.09
CA LYS A 121 11.86 9.59 49.59
C LYS A 121 11.94 9.66 51.12
N LYS A 122 10.95 9.11 51.83
CA LYS A 122 11.14 8.74 53.24
C LYS A 122 12.17 7.60 53.27
N PRO A 123 13.24 7.66 54.10
CA PRO A 123 14.12 6.52 54.25
C PRO A 123 13.33 5.37 54.88
N SER A 124 13.25 4.23 54.19
CA SER A 124 12.82 2.98 54.79
C SER A 124 13.83 2.63 55.89
N ARG A 125 13.39 2.71 57.16
CA ARG A 125 14.14 2.17 58.30
C ARG A 125 14.37 0.69 58.02
N GLY A 126 15.62 0.34 57.72
CA GLY A 126 16.05 -1.04 57.54
C GLY A 126 15.69 -1.86 58.78
N ARG A 127 14.81 -2.83 58.63
CA ARG A 127 14.62 -3.88 59.62
C ARG A 127 15.91 -4.70 59.64
N ARG A 128 16.67 -4.58 60.73
CA ARG A 128 17.69 -5.57 61.11
C ARG A 128 16.97 -6.91 61.30
N THR A 129 17.04 -7.76 60.28
CA THR A 129 16.72 -9.17 60.42
C THR A 129 18.02 -9.89 60.76
N THR A 130 18.21 -10.09 62.06
CA THR A 130 19.13 -11.07 62.60
C THR A 130 18.73 -12.45 62.09
N THR A 131 19.54 -13.03 61.21
CA THR A 131 19.49 -14.47 60.92
C THR A 131 20.90 -15.03 61.15
N PRO A 132 21.09 -15.98 62.06
CA PRO A 132 22.42 -16.48 62.41
C PRO A 132 22.99 -17.33 61.27
N ARG A 133 24.24 -17.03 60.91
CA ARG A 133 25.07 -17.76 59.95
C ARG A 133 25.18 -19.25 60.37
N PRO A 134 24.92 -20.23 59.48
CA PRO A 134 25.17 -21.63 59.81
C PRO A 134 26.69 -21.87 59.95
N ARG A 135 27.07 -22.56 61.03
CA ARG A 135 28.45 -22.95 61.37
C ARG A 135 29.05 -23.79 60.23
N CYS A 136 30.02 -23.22 59.51
CA CYS A 136 30.89 -24.00 58.63
C CYS A 136 31.79 -24.90 59.51
N TRP A 137 31.55 -26.20 59.47
CA TRP A 137 32.43 -27.20 60.06
C TRP A 137 33.73 -27.27 59.26
N ARG A 138 34.84 -26.90 59.91
CA ARG A 138 36.21 -27.00 59.42
C ARG A 138 36.61 -28.48 59.47
N LYS A 139 36.62 -29.18 58.33
CA LYS A 139 37.30 -30.49 58.19
C LYS A 139 38.79 -30.23 57.97
N SER A 140 39.63 -30.65 58.91
CA SER A 140 41.09 -30.71 58.75
C SER A 140 41.48 -31.93 57.89
N PRO A 141 42.60 -31.85 57.13
CA PRO A 141 42.98 -32.84 56.12
C PRO A 141 43.58 -34.13 56.71
N PRO A 142 43.61 -35.24 55.93
CA PRO A 142 44.09 -36.54 56.40
C PRO A 142 45.61 -36.60 56.52
N GLN A 143 46.10 -37.25 57.59
CA GLN A 143 47.51 -37.56 57.82
C GLN A 143 47.97 -38.69 56.89
N GLY A 144 49.18 -38.56 56.36
CA GLY A 144 49.87 -39.62 55.62
C GLY A 144 51.37 -39.57 55.90
N ALA A 145 51.85 -40.64 56.54
CA ALA A 145 53.18 -41.26 56.58
C ALA A 145 53.46 -41.80 57.99
#